data_AF-A0AAD8N706-F1
#
_entry.id   AF-A0AAD8N706-F1
#
_cell.length_a   1.000
_cell.length_b   1.000
_cell.length_c   1.000
_cell.angle_alpha   90.00
_cell.angle_beta   90.00
_cell.angle_gamma   90.00
#
_symmetry.space_group_name_H-M   'P 1'
#
loop_
_entity.id
_entity.type
_entity.pdbx_description
1 polymer ?
#
loop_
_entity_poly.entity_id
_entity_poly.type
_entity_poly.pdbx_seq_one_letter_code
_entity_poly.pdbx_strand_id
1 'polypeptide(L)'
;MWPSISIQTTQGRENLKGYNLILLDDNNSHVQAFIYADQWNSMAVNIDEGSIYVISNFYTKEATGSCRPVSSKILINFSPSTTVQKLTEDDFMIPLHKFEFVDLGDLFSMATKCPNDEYPEYSTDIIGVVEDFEHVSSIKTKFGQRNIVRFRITDGRNSHKVSIWGDLAVKAENDYNKAVETPVIAIVTSTRLKTYKNSVQISSLPSSKLYLNMDSDSVVAMRYRLEEEGYTVSQQSTGTPQAPVVQKAFDWNDCNQDAI
;
A
#
# COMPACT_ATOMS: atom_id res chain seq x y z
N MET A 1 2.62 8.61 -3.74
CA MET A 1 4.04 8.99 -3.48
C MET A 1 4.43 8.61 -2.06
N TRP A 2 5.66 8.17 -1.80
CA TRP A 2 6.14 7.91 -0.43
C TRP A 2 7.66 8.16 -0.29
N PRO A 3 8.17 8.56 0.89
CA PRO A 3 9.59 8.77 1.10
C PRO A 3 10.37 7.46 1.22
N SER A 4 11.63 7.47 0.77
CA SER A 4 12.62 6.45 1.08
C SER A 4 13.58 6.97 2.14
N ILE A 5 13.65 6.28 3.27
CA ILE A 5 14.39 6.71 4.46
C ILE A 5 15.42 5.63 4.81
N SER A 6 16.67 6.04 5.04
CA SER A 6 17.68 5.21 5.73
C SER A 6 17.69 5.51 7.22
N ILE A 7 17.87 4.47 8.03
CA ILE A 7 18.14 4.61 9.47
C ILE A 7 19.63 4.39 9.70
N GLN A 8 20.35 5.42 10.14
CA GLN A 8 21.70 5.21 10.64
C GLN A 8 21.61 4.71 12.09
N THR A 9 21.88 3.41 12.27
CA THR A 9 21.77 2.66 13.53
C THR A 9 22.60 3.26 14.68
N THR A 10 23.62 4.08 14.40
CA THR A 10 24.51 4.65 15.42
C THR A 10 23.98 5.92 16.08
N GLN A 11 22.99 6.61 15.49
CA GLN A 11 22.47 7.89 16.04
C GLN A 11 20.94 8.00 16.02
N GLY A 12 20.21 7.01 15.48
CA GLY A 12 18.76 7.09 15.34
C GLY A 12 18.28 8.24 14.45
N ARG A 13 19.18 8.81 13.63
CA ARG A 13 18.85 9.85 12.67
C ARG A 13 18.32 9.20 11.39
N GLU A 14 17.09 9.52 11.07
CA GLU A 14 16.47 9.22 9.78
C GLU A 14 17.08 10.14 8.72
N ASN A 15 17.63 9.56 7.66
CA ASN A 15 18.14 10.31 6.52
C ASN A 15 17.28 10.02 5.28
N LEU A 16 16.66 11.07 4.74
CA LEU A 16 15.84 11.00 3.54
C LEU A 16 16.73 10.75 2.33
N LYS A 17 16.58 9.57 1.72
CA LYS A 17 17.27 9.23 0.47
C LYS A 17 16.62 9.91 -0.73
N GLY A 18 15.30 10.00 -0.71
CA GLY A 18 14.51 10.52 -1.82
C GLY A 18 13.04 10.11 -1.74
N TYR A 19 12.33 10.22 -2.85
CA TYR A 19 10.91 9.93 -2.97
C TYR A 19 10.64 8.91 -4.06
N ASN A 20 9.70 8.02 -3.79
CA ASN A 20 9.17 7.06 -4.74
C ASN A 20 7.82 7.53 -5.27
N LEU A 21 7.62 7.28 -6.56
CA LEU A 21 6.40 7.54 -7.32
C LEU A 21 5.99 6.27 -8.07
N ILE A 22 4.71 6.15 -8.39
CA ILE A 22 4.22 5.22 -9.41
C ILE A 22 3.65 6.11 -10.51
N LEU A 23 4.22 6.03 -11.71
CA LEU A 23 3.81 6.80 -12.88
C LEU A 23 2.96 5.91 -13.78
N LEU A 24 1.85 6.45 -14.28
CA LEU A 24 0.93 5.78 -15.19
C LEU A 24 0.94 6.50 -16.54
N ASP A 25 0.76 5.75 -17.62
CA ASP A 25 0.64 6.30 -18.98
C ASP A 25 -0.70 5.92 -19.64
N ASP A 26 -0.91 6.43 -20.85
CA ASP A 26 -2.09 6.22 -21.69
C ASP A 26 -2.18 4.81 -22.27
N ASN A 27 -1.09 4.04 -22.21
CA ASN A 27 -1.09 2.61 -22.54
C ASN A 27 -1.51 1.73 -21.36
N ASN A 28 -2.03 2.33 -20.28
CA ASN A 28 -2.36 1.64 -19.03
C ASN A 28 -1.14 0.86 -18.50
N SER A 29 0.08 1.41 -18.65
CA SER A 29 1.29 0.88 -18.03
C SER A 29 1.57 1.64 -16.74
N HIS A 30 2.25 0.99 -15.80
CA HIS A 30 2.74 1.66 -14.60
C HIS A 30 4.18 1.30 -14.28
N VAL A 31 4.92 2.26 -13.75
CA VAL A 31 6.34 2.13 -13.47
C VAL A 31 6.69 2.87 -12.19
N GLN A 32 7.53 2.26 -11.37
CA GLN A 32 8.09 2.95 -10.22
C GLN A 32 9.11 3.98 -10.70
N ALA A 33 9.06 5.19 -10.14
CA ALA A 33 10.12 6.17 -10.28
C ALA A 33 10.71 6.51 -8.92
N PHE A 34 12.02 6.78 -8.89
CA PHE A 34 12.73 7.23 -7.70
C PHE A 34 13.52 8.51 -7.97
N ILE A 35 13.29 9.50 -7.13
CA ILE A 35 13.90 10.83 -7.20
C ILE A 35 14.75 11.03 -5.94
N TYR A 36 16.06 11.22 -6.10
CA TYR A 36 16.95 11.51 -4.98
C TYR A 36 16.55 12.82 -4.28
N ALA A 37 16.79 12.92 -2.97
CA ALA A 37 16.32 14.04 -2.16
C ALA A 37 16.87 15.40 -2.62
N ASP A 38 18.12 15.45 -3.07
CA ASP A 38 18.75 16.64 -3.66
C ASP A 38 18.01 17.09 -4.93
N GLN A 39 17.66 16.16 -5.80
CA GLN A 39 16.90 16.45 -7.01
C GLN A 39 15.45 16.84 -6.70
N TRP A 40 14.79 16.12 -5.79
CA TRP A 40 13.44 16.45 -5.37
C TRP A 40 13.35 17.89 -4.86
N ASN A 41 14.32 18.31 -4.04
CA ASN A 41 14.36 19.65 -3.46
C ASN A 41 14.79 20.74 -4.45
N SER A 42 15.44 20.38 -5.56
CA SER A 42 15.88 21.35 -6.59
C SER A 42 14.84 21.57 -7.68
N MET A 43 13.82 20.71 -7.79
CA MET A 43 12.74 20.87 -8.77
C MET A 43 11.94 22.14 -8.52
N ALA A 44 11.72 22.91 -9.59
CA ALA A 44 10.84 24.08 -9.55
C ALA A 44 9.35 23.73 -9.51
N VAL A 45 9.00 22.49 -9.87
CA VAL A 45 7.62 22.00 -9.96
C VAL A 45 7.34 21.03 -8.83
N ASN A 46 6.21 21.24 -8.14
CA ASN A 46 5.69 20.27 -7.18
C ASN A 46 4.98 19.14 -7.94
N ILE A 47 5.39 17.90 -7.65
CA ILE A 47 4.72 16.70 -8.15
C ILE A 47 3.60 16.35 -7.18
N ASP A 48 2.38 16.48 -7.66
CA ASP A 48 1.15 16.19 -6.95
C ASP A 48 0.58 14.87 -7.47
N GLU A 49 0.14 14.03 -6.54
CA GLU A 49 -0.52 12.79 -6.90
C GLU A 49 -1.86 13.06 -7.60
N GLY A 50 -2.16 12.27 -8.64
CA GLY A 50 -3.37 12.43 -9.45
C GLY A 50 -3.32 13.55 -10.49
N SER A 51 -2.18 14.23 -10.64
CA SER A 51 -1.94 15.22 -11.69
C SER A 51 -1.19 14.62 -12.88
N ILE A 52 -1.34 15.25 -14.05
CA ILE A 52 -0.71 14.81 -15.30
C ILE A 52 0.55 15.65 -15.58
N TYR A 53 1.61 14.99 -16.05
CA TYR A 53 2.90 15.61 -16.28
C TYR A 53 3.52 15.12 -17.60
N VAL A 54 4.22 16.03 -18.29
CA VAL A 54 5.25 15.65 -19.25
C VAL A 54 6.57 15.56 -18.51
N ILE A 55 7.17 14.37 -18.53
CA ILE A 55 8.48 14.11 -17.90
C ILE A 55 9.44 13.71 -19.01
N SER A 56 10.57 14.41 -19.11
CA SER A 56 11.57 14.21 -20.17
C SER A 56 12.98 14.19 -19.61
N ASN A 57 13.93 13.58 -20.34
CA ASN A 57 15.35 13.48 -19.96
C ASN A 57 15.61 12.76 -18.62
N PHE A 58 14.78 11.76 -18.30
CA PHE A 58 15.04 10.79 -17.24
C PHE A 58 15.89 9.63 -17.77
N TYR A 59 16.40 8.79 -16.87
CA TYR A 59 17.05 7.53 -17.23
C TYR A 59 16.37 6.35 -16.54
N THR A 60 16.61 5.15 -17.05
CA THR A 60 16.06 3.90 -16.50
C THR A 60 17.15 2.98 -15.99
N LYS A 61 16.83 2.19 -14.96
CA LYS A 61 17.63 1.08 -14.47
C LYS A 61 16.76 -0.17 -14.33
N GLU A 62 17.39 -1.32 -14.12
CA GLU A 62 16.66 -2.52 -13.69
C GLU A 62 16.05 -2.27 -12.29
N ALA A 63 14.78 -2.64 -12.12
CA ALA A 63 14.10 -2.54 -10.85
C ALA A 63 14.60 -3.66 -9.91
N THR A 64 15.28 -3.27 -8.85
CA THR A 64 15.82 -4.16 -7.82
C THR A 64 15.20 -3.87 -6.46
N GLY A 65 15.60 -4.64 -5.44
CA GLY A 65 15.09 -4.49 -4.08
C GLY A 65 13.85 -5.34 -3.80
N SER A 66 13.29 -5.14 -2.62
CA SER A 66 12.14 -5.88 -2.09
C SER A 66 10.89 -5.00 -2.02
N CYS A 67 9.74 -5.65 -1.88
CA CYS A 67 8.43 -5.02 -1.77
C CYS A 67 8.12 -4.07 -2.93
N ARG A 68 8.52 -4.44 -4.15
CA ARG A 68 8.22 -3.63 -5.33
C ARG A 68 6.71 -3.52 -5.51
N PRO A 69 6.17 -2.29 -5.65
CA PRO A 69 4.73 -2.05 -5.72
C PRO A 69 4.13 -2.33 -7.10
N VAL A 70 4.97 -2.55 -8.12
CA VAL A 70 4.54 -2.83 -9.48
C VAL A 70 5.39 -3.95 -10.09
N SER A 71 4.82 -4.75 -10.98
CA SER A 71 5.49 -5.84 -11.67
C SER A 71 6.59 -5.40 -12.66
N SER A 72 6.59 -4.12 -13.05
CA SER A 72 7.55 -3.56 -14.00
C SER A 72 9.00 -3.84 -13.60
N LYS A 73 9.80 -4.29 -14.57
CA LYS A 73 11.23 -4.62 -14.39
C LYS A 73 12.14 -3.42 -14.53
N ILE A 74 11.58 -2.24 -14.82
CA ILE A 74 12.33 -0.99 -14.97
C ILE A 74 11.98 -0.03 -13.83
N LEU A 75 12.99 0.72 -13.40
CA LEU A 75 12.85 1.84 -12.48
C LEU A 75 13.24 3.12 -13.22
N ILE A 76 12.38 4.12 -13.20
CA ILE A 76 12.71 5.46 -13.69
C ILE A 76 13.48 6.22 -12.61
N ASN A 77 14.54 6.91 -12.98
CA ASN A 77 15.24 7.82 -12.11
C ASN A 77 15.38 9.20 -12.75
N PHE A 78 15.28 10.21 -11.89
CA PHE A 78 15.47 11.59 -12.30
C PHE A 78 16.94 11.95 -12.18
N SER A 79 17.45 12.63 -13.21
CA SER A 79 18.78 13.23 -13.26
C SER A 79 18.68 14.75 -13.14
N PRO A 80 19.81 15.47 -12.97
CA PRO A 80 19.79 16.93 -13.03
C PRO A 80 19.25 17.51 -14.36
N SER A 81 19.22 16.72 -15.43
CA SER A 81 18.67 17.14 -16.73
C SER A 81 17.19 16.83 -16.88
N THR A 82 16.58 16.09 -15.95
CA THR A 82 15.16 15.73 -16.01
C THR A 82 14.29 16.97 -15.89
N THR A 83 13.38 17.13 -16.84
CA THR A 83 12.41 18.23 -16.90
C THR A 83 11.02 17.68 -16.61
N VAL A 84 10.27 18.39 -15.77
CA VAL A 84 8.90 18.05 -15.37
C VAL A 84 8.01 19.24 -15.64
N GLN A 85 6.97 19.05 -16.44
CA GLN A 85 5.98 20.08 -16.74
C GLN A 85 4.59 19.56 -16.37
N LYS A 86 3.92 20.25 -15.44
CA LYS A 86 2.53 19.95 -15.08
C LYS A 86 1.61 20.37 -16.23
N LEU A 87 0.71 19.48 -16.61
CA LEU A 87 -0.34 19.76 -17.58
C LEU A 87 -1.64 20.14 -16.85
N THR A 88 -2.40 21.06 -17.44
CA THR A 88 -3.68 21.56 -16.91
C THR A 88 -4.87 21.12 -17.75
N GLU A 89 -4.63 20.39 -18.84
CA GLU A 89 -5.65 19.89 -19.73
C GLU A 89 -6.03 18.46 -19.32
N ASP A 90 -7.33 18.16 -19.35
CA ASP A 90 -7.91 16.87 -18.93
C ASP A 90 -8.14 15.91 -20.12
N ASP A 91 -7.63 16.22 -21.32
CA ASP A 91 -7.88 15.42 -22.54
C ASP A 91 -6.94 14.21 -22.69
N PHE A 92 -6.43 13.70 -21.56
CA PHE A 92 -5.54 12.54 -21.54
C PHE A 92 -6.28 11.31 -21.01
N MET A 93 -6.28 10.24 -21.78
CA MET A 93 -6.85 8.95 -21.42
C MET A 93 -5.92 8.15 -20.48
N ILE A 94 -5.32 8.82 -19.49
CA ILE A 94 -4.45 8.19 -18.49
C ILE A 94 -5.31 7.77 -17.29
N PRO A 95 -5.33 6.48 -16.90
CA PRO A 95 -6.08 6.05 -15.74
C PRO A 95 -5.50 6.64 -14.45
N LEU A 96 -6.37 7.04 -13.52
CA LEU A 96 -5.95 7.57 -12.21
C LEU A 96 -5.33 6.49 -11.30
N HIS A 97 -5.79 5.25 -11.47
CA HIS A 97 -5.37 4.11 -10.67
C HIS A 97 -5.13 2.88 -11.55
N LYS A 98 -4.17 2.06 -11.15
CA LYS A 98 -3.91 0.74 -11.70
C LYS A 98 -3.54 -0.19 -10.54
N PHE A 99 -4.09 -1.39 -10.55
CA PHE A 99 -3.92 -2.38 -9.49
C PHE A 99 -3.48 -3.72 -10.09
N GLU A 100 -2.62 -4.43 -9.38
CA GLU A 100 -2.22 -5.80 -9.70
C GLU A 100 -2.83 -6.74 -8.64
N PHE A 101 -4.16 -6.90 -8.70
CA PHE A 101 -4.90 -7.68 -7.71
C PHE A 101 -4.49 -9.14 -7.67
N VAL A 102 -4.44 -9.67 -6.45
CA VAL A 102 -4.28 -11.10 -6.17
C VAL A 102 -5.52 -11.60 -5.43
N ASP A 103 -6.01 -12.77 -5.85
CA ASP A 103 -7.14 -13.43 -5.22
C ASP A 103 -6.84 -13.80 -3.77
N LEU A 104 -7.80 -13.55 -2.87
CA LEU A 104 -7.61 -13.83 -1.44
C LEU A 104 -7.36 -15.32 -1.16
N GLY A 105 -7.85 -16.23 -2.03
CA GLY A 105 -7.58 -17.67 -1.94
C GLY A 105 -6.11 -18.04 -2.22
N ASP A 106 -5.40 -17.25 -3.01
CA ASP A 106 -4.02 -17.54 -3.43
C ASP A 106 -2.96 -17.02 -2.45
N LEU A 107 -3.34 -16.10 -1.57
CA LEU A 107 -2.41 -15.42 -0.65
C LEU A 107 -1.61 -16.40 0.22
N PHE A 108 -2.22 -17.50 0.68
CA PHE A 108 -1.52 -18.48 1.51
C PHE A 108 -0.44 -19.24 0.72
N SER A 109 -0.75 -19.65 -0.52
CA SER A 109 0.23 -20.28 -1.39
C SER A 109 1.35 -19.30 -1.73
N MET A 110 1.04 -18.03 -1.97
CA MET A 110 2.05 -17.02 -2.31
C MET A 110 2.98 -16.76 -1.13
N ALA A 111 2.42 -16.50 0.05
CA ALA A 111 3.19 -16.23 1.26
C ALA A 111 4.09 -17.42 1.67
N THR A 112 3.67 -18.66 1.40
CA THR A 112 4.46 -19.85 1.74
C THR A 112 5.57 -20.14 0.71
N LYS A 113 5.37 -19.74 -0.55
CA LYS A 113 6.39 -19.91 -1.61
C LYS A 113 7.48 -18.84 -1.56
N CYS A 114 7.21 -17.70 -0.92
CA CYS A 114 8.21 -16.66 -0.72
C CYS A 114 9.36 -17.19 0.15
N PRO A 115 10.60 -17.28 -0.38
CA PRO A 115 11.76 -17.76 0.38
C PRO A 115 12.08 -16.86 1.58
N ASN A 116 11.68 -15.59 1.47
CA ASN A 116 11.88 -14.56 2.46
C ASN A 116 10.59 -13.74 2.59
N ASP A 117 9.77 -14.05 3.60
CA ASP A 117 8.53 -13.34 3.89
C ASP A 117 8.78 -11.96 4.52
N GLU A 118 9.99 -11.70 4.99
CA GLU A 118 10.43 -10.40 5.49
C GLU A 118 10.69 -9.42 4.34
N TYR A 119 11.31 -9.90 3.25
CA TYR A 119 11.68 -9.13 2.06
C TYR A 119 11.21 -9.80 0.77
N PRO A 120 9.88 -9.92 0.56
CA PRO A 120 9.37 -10.46 -0.70
C PRO A 120 9.79 -9.56 -1.85
N GLU A 121 9.98 -10.12 -3.05
CA GLU A 121 10.38 -9.32 -4.23
C GLU A 121 9.32 -8.27 -4.59
N TYR A 122 8.04 -8.66 -4.55
CA TYR A 122 6.90 -7.81 -4.86
C TYR A 122 5.98 -7.69 -3.65
N SER A 123 5.32 -6.53 -3.53
CA SER A 123 4.17 -6.35 -2.66
C SER A 123 2.86 -6.71 -3.39
N THR A 124 1.76 -6.81 -2.67
CA THR A 124 0.51 -7.36 -3.19
C THR A 124 -0.65 -6.39 -3.06
N ASP A 125 -1.44 -6.22 -4.13
CA ASP A 125 -2.70 -5.50 -4.08
C ASP A 125 -3.86 -6.48 -3.82
N ILE A 126 -4.76 -6.10 -2.94
CA ILE A 126 -5.91 -6.93 -2.56
C ILE A 126 -7.19 -6.11 -2.56
N ILE A 127 -8.31 -6.79 -2.79
CA ILE A 127 -9.66 -6.23 -2.71
C ILE A 127 -10.57 -7.18 -1.92
N GLY A 128 -11.48 -6.63 -1.13
CA GLY A 128 -12.43 -7.41 -0.37
C GLY A 128 -13.32 -6.58 0.55
N VAL A 129 -14.36 -7.21 1.08
CA VAL A 129 -15.21 -6.64 2.12
C VAL A 129 -14.43 -6.51 3.42
N VAL A 130 -14.57 -5.36 4.06
CA VAL A 130 -14.05 -5.09 5.39
C VAL A 130 -15.00 -5.63 6.45
N GLU A 131 -14.49 -6.50 7.32
CA GLU A 131 -15.16 -7.04 8.50
C GLU A 131 -14.32 -6.75 9.75
N ASP A 132 -14.94 -6.78 10.93
CA ASP A 132 -14.26 -6.68 12.22
C ASP A 132 -13.28 -5.48 12.32
N PHE A 133 -13.68 -4.30 11.83
CA PHE A 133 -12.83 -3.11 11.86
C PHE A 133 -12.63 -2.60 13.29
N GLU A 134 -11.41 -2.72 13.81
CA GLU A 134 -11.03 -2.27 15.14
C GLU A 134 -10.84 -0.74 15.18
N HIS A 135 -10.89 -0.15 16.37
CA HIS A 135 -10.48 1.24 16.56
C HIS A 135 -8.96 1.40 16.45
N VAL A 136 -8.52 2.59 16.01
CA VAL A 136 -7.08 2.91 16.01
C VAL A 136 -6.54 2.83 17.43
N SER A 137 -5.47 2.07 17.59
CA SER A 137 -4.74 1.95 18.84
C SER A 137 -3.29 2.36 18.64
N SER A 138 -2.67 2.83 19.71
CA SER A 138 -1.26 3.23 19.70
C SER A 138 -0.43 2.20 20.45
N ILE A 139 0.56 1.61 19.77
CA ILE A 139 1.41 0.58 20.36
C ILE A 139 2.88 1.03 20.37
N LYS A 140 3.61 0.64 21.42
CA LYS A 140 5.05 0.90 21.52
C LYS A 140 5.80 -0.10 20.65
N THR A 141 6.52 0.40 19.66
CA THR A 141 7.41 -0.38 18.80
C THR A 141 8.88 -0.12 19.12
N LYS A 142 9.79 -0.90 18.52
CA LYS A 142 11.23 -0.63 18.59
C LYS A 142 11.60 0.75 18.02
N PHE A 143 10.79 1.26 17.09
CA PHE A 143 10.92 2.58 16.45
C PHE A 143 10.10 3.67 17.13
N GLY A 144 9.68 3.44 18.36
CA GLY A 144 8.81 4.35 19.10
C GLY A 144 7.34 4.00 18.94
N GLN A 145 6.49 4.92 19.38
CA GLN A 145 5.06 4.73 19.40
C GLN A 145 4.47 4.86 17.99
N ARG A 146 3.66 3.89 17.56
CA ARG A 146 3.02 3.89 16.25
C ARG A 146 1.54 3.53 16.37
N ASN A 147 0.73 4.18 15.55
CA ASN A 147 -0.69 3.88 15.43
C ASN A 147 -0.90 2.64 14.56
N ILE A 148 -1.90 1.85 14.91
CA ILE A 148 -2.32 0.65 14.18
C ILE A 148 -3.84 0.53 14.20
N VAL A 149 -4.39 0.12 13.06
CA VAL A 149 -5.76 -0.38 12.96
C VAL A 149 -5.74 -1.76 12.33
N ARG A 150 -6.64 -2.64 12.77
CA ARG A 150 -6.77 -4.00 12.26
C ARG A 150 -8.20 -4.26 11.84
N PHE A 151 -8.34 -5.09 10.81
CA PHE A 151 -9.63 -5.54 10.32
C PHE A 151 -9.43 -6.87 9.58
N ARG A 152 -10.53 -7.50 9.18
CA ARG A 152 -10.52 -8.64 8.27
C ARG A 152 -10.94 -8.19 6.89
N ILE A 153 -10.29 -8.72 5.87
CA ILE A 153 -10.69 -8.55 4.48
C ILE A 153 -11.16 -9.89 3.93
N THR A 154 -12.32 -9.92 3.29
CA THR A 154 -12.95 -11.15 2.79
C THR A 154 -13.52 -10.98 1.38
N ASP A 155 -13.47 -12.04 0.58
CA ASP A 155 -14.19 -12.15 -0.70
C ASP A 155 -15.51 -12.94 -0.51
N GLY A 156 -15.91 -13.21 0.74
CA GLY A 156 -17.04 -14.07 1.08
C GLY A 156 -16.69 -15.56 1.19
N ARG A 157 -15.48 -15.98 0.76
CA ARG A 157 -15.01 -17.36 0.78
C ARG A 157 -13.73 -17.53 1.59
N ASN A 158 -12.81 -16.59 1.44
CA ASN A 158 -11.51 -16.51 2.09
C ASN A 158 -11.43 -15.21 2.88
N SER A 159 -10.90 -15.26 4.09
CA SER A 159 -10.81 -14.10 4.97
C SER A 159 -9.48 -14.04 5.69
N HIS A 160 -8.82 -12.88 5.62
CA HIS A 160 -7.47 -12.67 6.15
C HIS A 160 -7.41 -11.44 7.05
N LYS A 161 -6.48 -11.45 8.01
CA LYS A 161 -6.26 -10.31 8.92
C LYS A 161 -5.35 -9.29 8.27
N VAL A 162 -5.78 -8.03 8.29
CA VAL A 162 -5.03 -6.87 7.79
C VAL A 162 -4.61 -6.00 8.98
N SER A 163 -3.38 -5.50 8.95
CA SER A 163 -2.85 -4.51 9.90
C SER A 163 -2.33 -3.30 9.13
N ILE A 164 -2.96 -2.15 9.34
CA ILE A 164 -2.57 -0.87 8.74
C ILE A 164 -1.88 -0.02 9.81
N TRP A 165 -0.79 0.65 9.45
CA TRP A 165 0.10 1.33 10.39
C TRP A 165 0.24 2.84 10.13
N GLY A 166 0.66 3.57 11.17
CA GLY A 166 1.06 4.97 11.09
C GLY A 166 -0.10 5.91 10.73
N ASP A 167 0.19 6.93 9.94
CA ASP A 167 -0.81 7.92 9.52
C ASP A 167 -1.91 7.31 8.65
N LEU A 168 -1.57 6.26 7.89
CA LEU A 168 -2.54 5.51 7.10
C LEU A 168 -3.59 4.83 7.99
N ALA A 169 -3.23 4.42 9.21
CA ALA A 169 -4.18 3.83 10.16
C ALA A 169 -5.22 4.86 10.64
N VAL A 170 -4.77 6.08 10.96
CA VAL A 170 -5.64 7.18 11.38
C VAL A 170 -6.57 7.60 10.23
N LYS A 171 -6.02 7.69 9.00
CA LYS A 171 -6.81 7.96 7.79
C LYS A 171 -7.85 6.86 7.55
N ALA A 172 -7.46 5.59 7.69
CA ALA A 172 -8.34 4.45 7.49
C ALA A 172 -9.58 4.47 8.40
N GLU A 173 -9.40 4.73 9.70
CA GLU A 173 -10.54 4.83 10.63
C GLU A 173 -11.46 6.02 10.29
N ASN A 174 -10.88 7.17 9.94
CA ASN A 174 -11.66 8.34 9.52
C ASN A 174 -12.47 8.07 8.25
N ASP A 175 -11.88 7.40 7.26
CA ASP A 175 -12.57 7.06 6.01
C ASP A 175 -13.62 5.98 6.23
N TYR A 176 -13.33 4.98 7.07
CA TYR A 176 -14.28 3.92 7.43
C TYR A 176 -15.51 4.47 8.15
N ASN A 177 -15.31 5.38 9.11
CA ASN A 177 -16.41 6.03 9.84
C ASN A 177 -17.29 6.93 8.94
N LYS A 178 -16.78 7.35 7.78
CA LYS A 178 -17.54 8.13 6.77
C LYS A 178 -18.21 7.25 5.72
N ALA A 179 -17.88 5.96 5.66
CA ALA A 179 -18.43 5.05 4.66
C ALA A 179 -19.92 4.82 4.93
N VAL A 180 -20.77 5.17 3.97
CA VAL A 180 -22.23 5.02 4.05
C VAL A 180 -22.69 3.73 3.35
N GLU A 181 -22.00 3.35 2.29
CA GLU A 181 -22.34 2.19 1.48
C GLU A 181 -21.85 0.89 2.15
N THR A 182 -22.74 -0.11 2.22
CA THR A 182 -22.48 -1.41 2.84
C THR A 182 -22.78 -2.56 1.85
N PRO A 183 -22.02 -3.67 1.86
CA PRO A 183 -20.77 -3.87 2.58
C PRO A 183 -19.69 -2.86 2.17
N VAL A 184 -18.81 -2.49 3.12
CA VAL A 184 -17.66 -1.63 2.83
C VAL A 184 -16.61 -2.46 2.12
N ILE A 185 -16.30 -2.13 0.87
CA ILE A 185 -15.29 -2.81 0.07
C ILE A 185 -14.00 -1.99 0.11
N ALA A 186 -12.90 -2.62 0.52
CA ALA A 186 -11.58 -2.02 0.56
C ALA A 186 -10.71 -2.51 -0.60
N ILE A 187 -9.94 -1.59 -1.18
CA ILE A 187 -8.73 -1.90 -1.93
C ILE A 187 -7.54 -1.50 -1.08
N VAL A 188 -6.65 -2.45 -0.80
CA VAL A 188 -5.39 -2.20 -0.08
C VAL A 188 -4.24 -2.48 -1.02
N THR A 189 -3.45 -1.46 -1.33
CA THR A 189 -2.33 -1.58 -2.27
C THR A 189 -1.01 -1.83 -1.56
N SER A 190 -0.05 -2.37 -2.30
CA SER A 190 1.35 -2.54 -1.87
C SER A 190 1.47 -3.22 -0.49
N THR A 191 0.74 -4.30 -0.25
CA THR A 191 0.76 -4.98 1.05
C THR A 191 1.87 -6.02 1.14
N ARG A 192 2.33 -6.30 2.35
CA ARG A 192 3.24 -7.41 2.64
C ARG A 192 2.46 -8.58 3.21
N LEU A 193 2.70 -9.77 2.67
CA LEU A 193 2.17 -11.02 3.17
C LEU A 193 3.16 -11.66 4.13
N LYS A 194 2.70 -12.10 5.29
CA LYS A 194 3.49 -12.87 6.26
C LYS A 194 2.71 -14.07 6.74
N THR A 195 3.37 -15.22 6.86
CA THR A 195 2.71 -16.41 7.41
C THR A 195 2.97 -16.51 8.91
N TYR A 196 1.91 -16.64 9.71
CA TYR A 196 2.01 -16.90 11.15
C TYR A 196 1.01 -17.97 11.56
N LYS A 197 1.50 -19.07 12.17
CA LYS A 197 0.67 -20.20 12.64
C LYS A 197 -0.37 -20.65 11.59
N ASN A 198 0.07 -20.89 10.35
CA ASN A 198 -0.76 -21.29 9.21
C ASN A 198 -1.86 -20.29 8.81
N SER A 199 -1.70 -19.01 9.15
CA SER A 199 -2.57 -17.94 8.67
C SER A 199 -1.74 -16.87 7.96
N VAL A 200 -2.29 -16.29 6.89
CA VAL A 200 -1.70 -15.11 6.26
C VAL A 200 -2.08 -13.88 7.08
N GLN A 201 -1.07 -13.11 7.43
CA GLN A 201 -1.20 -11.77 7.98
C GLN A 201 -0.75 -10.78 6.91
N ILE A 202 -1.60 -9.79 6.66
CA ILE A 202 -1.37 -8.77 5.66
C ILE A 202 -1.04 -7.48 6.40
N SER A 203 0.06 -6.83 6.03
CA SER A 203 0.50 -5.58 6.65
C SER A 203 0.74 -4.49 5.62
N SER A 204 0.37 -3.26 5.95
CA SER A 204 0.69 -2.09 5.13
C SER A 204 2.19 -1.80 5.09
N LEU A 205 2.65 -1.29 3.94
CA LEU A 205 3.97 -0.73 3.71
C LEU A 205 3.90 0.81 3.63
N PRO A 206 5.04 1.52 3.63
CA PRO A 206 5.07 2.96 3.31
C PRO A 206 4.47 3.29 1.93
N SER A 207 4.51 2.35 0.98
CA SER A 207 3.92 2.46 -0.35
C SER A 207 2.42 2.10 -0.39
N SER A 208 1.83 1.63 0.71
CA SER A 208 0.44 1.20 0.75
C SER A 208 -0.52 2.37 0.70
N LYS A 209 -1.65 2.13 0.06
CA LYS A 209 -2.84 2.98 0.12
C LYS A 209 -4.05 2.13 0.44
N LEU A 210 -5.05 2.78 1.04
CA LEU A 210 -6.34 2.19 1.35
C LEU A 210 -7.41 3.06 0.69
N TYR A 211 -8.26 2.42 -0.11
CA TYR A 211 -9.44 3.04 -0.70
C TYR A 211 -10.67 2.26 -0.26
N LEU A 212 -11.67 2.95 0.29
CA LEU A 212 -12.92 2.35 0.74
C LEU A 212 -14.05 2.78 -0.19
N ASN A 213 -14.84 1.83 -0.68
CA ASN A 213 -15.92 2.04 -1.64
C ASN A 213 -15.50 2.96 -2.80
N MET A 214 -14.29 2.72 -3.32
CA MET A 214 -13.78 3.48 -4.45
C MET A 214 -14.65 3.25 -5.67
N ASP A 215 -14.97 4.33 -6.40
CA ASP A 215 -15.69 4.23 -7.67
C ASP A 215 -14.76 3.63 -8.74
N SER A 216 -14.83 2.30 -8.89
CA SER A 216 -14.06 1.56 -9.89
C SER A 216 -14.77 0.29 -10.31
N ASP A 217 -14.50 -0.15 -11.53
CA ASP A 217 -15.08 -1.38 -12.10
C ASP A 217 -14.82 -2.59 -11.21
N SER A 218 -13.66 -2.67 -10.55
CA SER A 218 -13.31 -3.79 -9.65
C SER A 218 -14.18 -3.82 -8.40
N VAL A 219 -14.48 -2.66 -7.80
CA VAL A 219 -15.35 -2.56 -6.63
C VAL A 219 -16.80 -2.87 -7.02
N VAL A 220 -17.26 -2.32 -8.15
CA VAL A 220 -18.60 -2.56 -8.70
C VAL A 220 -18.80 -4.05 -9.01
N ALA A 221 -17.85 -4.68 -9.71
CA ALA A 221 -17.90 -6.10 -10.05
C ALA A 221 -17.91 -6.99 -8.80
N MET A 222 -17.10 -6.65 -7.78
CA MET A 222 -17.13 -7.39 -6.51
C MET A 222 -18.47 -7.24 -5.80
N ARG A 223 -19.05 -6.02 -5.77
CA ARG A 223 -20.35 -5.79 -5.15
C ARG A 223 -21.45 -6.61 -5.82
N TYR A 224 -21.54 -6.58 -7.15
CA TYR A 224 -22.49 -7.42 -7.90
C TYR A 224 -22.34 -8.91 -7.59
N ARG A 225 -21.11 -9.42 -7.60
CA ARG A 225 -20.85 -10.83 -7.28
C ARG A 225 -21.31 -11.19 -5.86
N LEU A 226 -21.04 -10.33 -4.87
CA LEU A 226 -21.46 -10.55 -3.49
C LEU A 226 -22.99 -10.58 -3.35
N GLU A 227 -23.69 -9.70 -4.06
CA GLU A 227 -25.16 -9.67 -4.09
C GLU A 227 -25.74 -10.93 -4.74
N GLU A 228 -25.21 -11.36 -5.89
CA GLU A 228 -25.65 -12.58 -6.57
C GLU A 228 -25.41 -13.85 -5.73
N GLU A 229 -24.30 -13.90 -5.01
CA GLU A 229 -23.98 -15.01 -4.09
C GLU A 229 -24.73 -14.94 -2.76
N GLY A 230 -25.52 -13.90 -2.53
CA GLY A 230 -26.28 -13.71 -1.28
C GLY A 230 -25.39 -13.47 -0.06
N TYR A 231 -24.21 -12.87 -0.24
CA TYR A 231 -23.30 -12.58 0.86
C TYR A 231 -23.96 -11.63 1.86
N THR A 232 -23.91 -12.01 3.14
CA THR A 232 -24.34 -11.17 4.26
C THR A 232 -23.15 -10.87 5.14
N VAL A 233 -22.96 -9.59 5.48
CA VAL A 233 -21.90 -9.16 6.40
C VAL A 233 -22.07 -9.89 7.73
N SER A 234 -20.98 -10.50 8.22
CA SER A 234 -20.99 -11.10 9.54
C SER A 234 -21.14 -10.01 10.61
N GLN A 235 -22.31 -9.95 11.27
CA GLN A 235 -22.51 -9.09 12.44
C GLN A 235 -21.87 -9.78 13.65
N GLN A 236 -20.82 -9.22 14.26
CA GLN A 236 -20.39 -9.66 15.59
C GLN A 236 -20.87 -8.73 16.71
N SER A 237 -21.51 -9.38 17.68
CA SER A 237 -21.79 -8.95 19.04
C SER A 237 -20.57 -8.28 19.68
N THR A 238 -20.78 -7.09 20.25
CA THR A 238 -19.82 -6.35 21.08
C THR A 238 -19.32 -7.22 22.25
N GLY A 239 -18.21 -7.92 22.05
CA GLY A 239 -17.51 -8.68 23.08
C GLY A 239 -16.56 -7.77 23.86
N THR A 240 -16.62 -7.85 25.19
CA THR A 240 -15.82 -7.11 26.18
C THR A 240 -14.32 -6.99 25.85
N PRO A 241 -13.64 -5.88 26.21
CA PRO A 241 -12.23 -5.68 25.94
C PRO A 241 -11.37 -6.76 26.61
N GLN A 242 -10.66 -7.56 25.81
CA GLN A 242 -9.57 -8.39 26.31
C GLN A 242 -8.33 -7.54 26.55
N ALA A 243 -7.65 -7.79 27.67
CA ALA A 243 -6.44 -7.08 28.08
C ALA A 243 -5.35 -7.13 26.99
N PRO A 244 -4.51 -6.08 26.87
CA PRO A 244 -3.52 -5.99 25.82
C PRO A 244 -2.48 -7.10 25.98
N VAL A 245 -2.46 -8.03 25.01
CA VAL A 245 -1.36 -8.97 24.84
C VAL A 245 -0.16 -8.17 24.34
N VAL A 246 0.94 -8.19 25.09
CA VAL A 246 2.24 -7.64 24.66
C VAL A 246 2.71 -8.43 23.45
N GLN A 247 2.36 -7.97 22.25
CA GLN A 247 2.95 -8.44 21.02
C GLN A 247 4.31 -7.74 20.84
N LYS A 248 5.37 -8.52 20.69
CA LYS A 248 6.69 -8.00 20.31
C LYS A 248 6.54 -7.24 19.00
N ALA A 249 6.74 -5.93 19.05
CA ALA A 249 6.80 -5.11 17.86
C ALA A 249 7.95 -5.60 16.97
N PHE A 250 7.59 -6.02 15.77
CA PHE A 250 8.53 -6.47 14.75
C PHE A 250 8.93 -5.33 13.83
N ASP A 251 10.07 -5.54 13.19
CA ASP A 251 10.83 -4.55 12.44
C ASP A 251 10.29 -4.39 11.02
N TRP A 252 10.04 -3.15 10.58
CA TRP A 252 9.33 -2.86 9.32
C TRP A 252 10.10 -1.92 8.39
N ASN A 253 11.16 -1.27 8.88
CA ASN A 253 11.87 -0.24 8.12
C ASN A 253 12.99 -0.81 7.22
N ASP A 254 13.27 -2.12 7.28
CA ASP A 254 14.36 -2.70 6.52
C ASP A 254 14.03 -2.94 5.04
N CYS A 255 12.77 -2.94 4.61
CA CYS A 255 12.43 -3.00 3.17
C CYS A 255 12.88 -1.76 2.39
N ASN A 256 13.25 -0.67 3.08
CA ASN A 256 13.87 0.52 2.47
C ASN A 256 15.40 0.51 2.51
N GLN A 257 16.04 -0.49 3.15
CA GLN A 257 17.48 -0.46 3.37
C GLN A 257 18.29 -0.93 2.15
N ASP A 258 17.75 -1.83 1.31
CA ASP A 258 18.52 -2.50 0.25
C ASP A 258 18.16 -2.11 -1.19
N ALA A 259 17.65 -0.89 -1.41
CA ALA A 259 17.40 -0.38 -2.77
C ALA A 259 18.11 0.97 -3.00
N ILE A 260 19.42 0.92 -3.27
CA ILE A 260 20.16 1.86 -4.14
C ILE A 260 21.20 1.06 -4.92
#